data_AF-A0A2A9N6J4-F1
#
_entry.id   AF-A0A2A9N6J4-F1
#
_cell.length_a   1.000
_cell.length_b   1.000
_cell.length_c   1.000
_cell.angle_alpha   90.00
_cell.angle_beta   90.00
_cell.angle_gamma   90.00
#
_symmetry.space_group_name_H-M   'P 1'
#
loop_
_entity.id
_entity.type
_entity.pdbx_description
1 polymer ?
#
loop_
_entity_poly.entity_id
_entity_poly.type
_entity_poly.pdbx_seq_one_letter_code
_entity_poly.pdbx_strand_id
1 'polypeptide(L)'
;MSWNTPEDARLIPLQSELSQIEVFHLTDARTTWELFESIAHAMLGWLTLYQEGDLHRDISIENFLRLKTPEQRNEGNPAKSEKKQAKRLKRLVRELRFKNECIAVIVDGGMRMRLKDCFESPDSGYGVHNVSKEFMSEAIYNDNEYGDGDYIPSPVDDLEPFIWVTLWAVVALTGQFTAEKHSLRQLVTSIRFFPLQVQEKYGEDPPVSLMLWEWHLWAFKGIGSAQRDFEENTASTALASA
;
A
#
# COMPACT_ATOMS: atom_id res chain seq x y z
N MET A 1 24.77 -26.40 -18.86
CA MET A 1 24.44 -25.49 -19.97
C MET A 1 24.10 -24.14 -19.36
N SER A 2 25.03 -23.19 -19.42
CA SER A 2 24.82 -21.82 -18.93
C SER A 2 24.07 -21.02 -19.97
N TRP A 3 22.97 -20.40 -19.57
CA TRP A 3 22.34 -19.35 -20.35
C TRP A 3 22.53 -18.04 -19.61
N ASN A 4 23.56 -17.30 -20.04
CA ASN A 4 23.58 -15.84 -19.92
C ASN A 4 22.64 -15.31 -20.98
N THR A 5 21.58 -14.60 -20.59
CA THR A 5 20.92 -13.61 -21.44
C THR A 5 20.98 -12.26 -20.72
N PRO A 6 21.65 -11.26 -21.30
CA PRO A 6 21.69 -9.89 -20.78
C PRO A 6 20.48 -9.12 -21.31
N GLU A 7 19.60 -8.67 -20.43
CA GLU A 7 18.69 -7.55 -20.71
C GLU A 7 18.19 -6.99 -19.37
N ASP A 8 18.92 -5.97 -18.91
CA ASP A 8 18.70 -5.18 -17.71
C ASP A 8 17.35 -4.43 -17.77
N ALA A 9 16.28 -5.08 -17.32
CA ALA A 9 15.12 -4.40 -16.77
C ALA A 9 15.23 -4.43 -15.23
N ARG A 10 16.14 -3.64 -14.65
CA ARG A 10 16.09 -3.32 -13.22
C ARG A 10 14.87 -2.42 -12.99
N LEU A 11 13.68 -3.03 -12.91
CA LEU A 11 12.41 -2.31 -12.80
C LEU A 11 12.14 -1.74 -11.40
N ILE A 12 12.89 -2.22 -10.42
CA ILE A 12 12.94 -1.69 -9.06
C ILE A 12 14.41 -1.33 -8.87
N PRO A 13 14.76 -0.05 -8.68
CA PRO A 13 16.14 0.30 -8.38
C PRO A 13 16.54 -0.45 -7.11
N LEU A 14 17.68 -1.15 -7.16
CA LEU A 14 18.22 -1.77 -5.95
C LEU A 14 18.44 -0.66 -4.91
N GLN A 15 18.29 -0.97 -3.63
CA GLN A 15 18.47 0.01 -2.55
C GLN A 15 19.84 0.73 -2.63
N SER A 16 20.85 0.07 -3.22
CA SER A 16 22.16 0.63 -3.54
C SER A 16 22.14 1.69 -4.66
N GLU A 17 21.26 1.59 -5.65
CA GLU A 17 21.08 2.58 -6.73
C GLU A 17 20.26 3.79 -6.26
N LEU A 18 19.32 3.58 -5.34
CA LEU A 18 18.54 4.66 -4.71
C LEU A 18 19.38 5.57 -3.82
N SER A 19 20.54 5.13 -3.36
CA SER A 19 21.43 5.94 -2.51
C SER A 19 21.90 7.25 -3.19
N GLN A 20 21.77 7.34 -4.52
CA GLN A 20 22.11 8.51 -5.33
C GLN A 20 20.87 9.31 -5.78
N ILE A 21 19.66 8.80 -5.53
CA ILE A 21 18.41 9.41 -5.97
C ILE A 21 17.77 10.13 -4.78
N GLU A 22 17.58 11.44 -4.89
CA GLU A 22 16.85 12.18 -3.88
C GLU A 22 15.36 11.80 -3.93
N VAL A 23 14.86 11.32 -2.80
CA VAL A 23 13.49 10.81 -2.64
C VAL A 23 12.76 11.51 -1.49
N PHE A 24 11.44 11.49 -1.55
CA PHE A 24 10.55 11.87 -0.47
C PHE A 24 9.72 10.66 -0.05
N HIS A 25 9.38 10.59 1.23
CA HIS A 25 8.39 9.63 1.69
C HIS A 25 7.02 10.03 1.19
N LEU A 26 6.13 9.05 1.02
CA LEU A 26 4.76 9.32 0.56
C LEU A 26 4.00 10.27 1.50
N THR A 27 4.34 10.27 2.80
CA THR A 27 3.79 11.17 3.82
C THR A 27 4.24 12.63 3.68
N ASP A 28 5.27 12.91 2.87
CA ASP A 28 5.76 14.28 2.62
C ASP A 28 5.00 14.97 1.48
N ALA A 29 4.04 14.28 0.85
CA ALA A 29 3.14 14.87 -0.14
C ALA A 29 2.43 16.09 0.46
N ARG A 30 2.29 17.17 -0.33
CA ARG A 30 1.70 18.44 0.14
C ARG A 30 0.23 18.56 -0.21
N THR A 31 -0.23 17.76 -1.16
CA THR A 31 -1.61 17.78 -1.64
C THR A 31 -2.13 16.37 -1.84
N THR A 32 -3.44 16.20 -1.75
CA THR A 32 -4.10 14.91 -2.02
C THR A 32 -3.85 14.45 -3.46
N TRP A 33 -3.68 15.40 -4.39
CA TRP A 33 -3.35 15.09 -5.77
C TRP A 33 -1.93 14.52 -5.91
N GLU A 34 -0.93 15.12 -5.26
CA GLU A 34 0.45 14.59 -5.26
C GLU A 34 0.50 13.18 -4.68
N LEU A 35 -0.27 12.93 -3.61
CA LEU A 35 -0.39 11.62 -3.00
C LEU A 35 -1.01 10.61 -3.99
N PHE A 36 -2.17 10.93 -4.54
CA PHE A 36 -2.88 10.10 -5.51
C PHE A 36 -2.00 9.77 -6.73
N GLU A 37 -1.34 10.77 -7.29
CA GLU A 37 -0.45 10.61 -8.43
C GLU A 37 0.73 9.68 -8.08
N SER A 38 1.33 9.83 -6.89
CA SER A 38 2.41 8.95 -6.43
C SER A 38 1.97 7.49 -6.30
N ILE A 39 0.81 7.25 -5.68
CA ILE A 39 0.26 5.91 -5.51
C ILE A 39 -0.07 5.29 -6.88
N ALA A 40 -0.68 6.05 -7.79
CA ALA A 40 -0.97 5.57 -9.13
C ALA A 40 0.31 5.20 -9.90
N HIS A 41 1.38 5.99 -9.76
CA HIS A 41 2.67 5.68 -10.37
C HIS A 41 3.31 4.42 -9.78
N ALA A 42 3.22 4.24 -8.46
CA ALA A 42 3.64 3.01 -7.78
C ALA A 42 2.84 1.79 -8.26
N MET A 43 1.51 1.88 -8.36
CA MET A 43 0.66 0.79 -8.89
C MET A 43 1.04 0.40 -10.33
N LEU A 44 1.45 1.37 -11.16
CA LEU A 44 1.95 1.08 -12.50
C LEU A 44 3.31 0.37 -12.47
N GLY A 45 4.19 0.71 -11.52
CA GLY A 45 5.43 -0.02 -11.25
C GLY A 45 5.14 -1.47 -10.85
N TRP A 46 4.22 -1.67 -9.90
CA TRP A 46 3.77 -3.00 -9.50
C TRP A 46 3.14 -3.79 -10.66
N LEU A 47 2.30 -3.16 -11.48
CA LEU A 47 1.71 -3.84 -12.65
C LEU A 47 2.79 -4.35 -13.61
N THR A 48 3.87 -3.58 -13.77
CA THR A 48 5.01 -3.98 -14.61
C THR A 48 5.70 -5.20 -14.00
N LEU A 49 5.97 -5.18 -12.69
CA LEU A 49 6.50 -6.33 -11.94
C LEU A 49 5.62 -7.59 -12.12
N TYR A 50 4.30 -7.42 -11.98
CA TYR A 50 3.35 -8.51 -12.16
C TYR A 50 3.32 -9.07 -13.58
N GLN A 51 3.46 -8.23 -14.59
CA GLN A 51 3.54 -8.66 -15.99
C GLN A 51 4.79 -9.48 -16.29
N GLU A 52 5.87 -9.31 -15.51
CA GLU A 52 7.06 -10.16 -15.57
C GLU A 52 6.90 -11.49 -14.82
N GLY A 53 5.75 -11.70 -14.17
CA GLY A 53 5.43 -12.92 -13.44
C GLY A 53 5.89 -12.88 -11.99
N ASP A 54 5.92 -11.71 -11.37
CA ASP A 54 6.38 -11.53 -9.99
C ASP A 54 5.36 -10.82 -9.10
N LEU A 55 5.35 -11.22 -7.83
CA LEU A 55 4.64 -10.58 -6.72
C LEU A 55 5.64 -9.83 -5.85
N HIS A 56 5.28 -8.65 -5.37
CA HIS A 56 6.13 -7.84 -4.49
C HIS A 56 6.13 -8.36 -3.05
N ARG A 57 4.93 -8.70 -2.55
CA ARG A 57 4.59 -9.22 -1.22
C ARG A 57 4.82 -8.28 -0.04
N ASP A 58 5.60 -7.21 -0.18
CA ASP A 58 5.79 -6.22 0.90
C ASP A 58 5.38 -4.80 0.46
N ILE A 59 4.12 -4.63 0.08
CA ILE A 59 3.58 -3.30 -0.24
C ILE A 59 3.26 -2.59 1.08
N SER A 60 4.01 -1.55 1.41
CA SER A 60 3.88 -0.81 2.68
C SER A 60 4.15 0.68 2.47
N ILE A 61 3.75 1.55 3.41
CA ILE A 61 3.99 3.00 3.29
C ILE A 61 5.47 3.36 3.15
N GLU A 62 6.36 2.56 3.72
CA GLU A 62 7.82 2.80 3.74
C GLU A 62 8.46 2.41 2.39
N ASN A 63 7.81 1.52 1.64
CA ASN A 63 8.28 1.05 0.34
C ASN A 63 7.79 1.91 -0.83
N PHE A 64 7.13 3.05 -0.57
CA PHE A 64 6.70 4.00 -1.60
C PHE A 64 7.56 5.25 -1.52
N LEU A 65 8.38 5.43 -2.55
CA LEU A 65 9.25 6.58 -2.65
C LEU A 65 8.80 7.48 -3.79
N ARG A 66 8.64 8.77 -3.49
CA ARG A 66 8.43 9.79 -4.51
C ARG A 66 9.79 10.32 -4.95
N LEU A 67 10.03 10.38 -6.26
CA LEU A 67 11.25 10.93 -6.84
C LEU A 67 11.20 12.46 -6.76
N LYS A 68 12.28 13.07 -6.26
CA LYS A 68 12.40 14.54 -6.26
C LYS A 68 12.55 15.09 -7.68
N THR A 69 13.20 14.33 -8.55
CA THR A 69 13.29 14.61 -9.98
C THR A 69 12.53 13.52 -10.74
N PRO A 70 11.42 13.86 -11.41
CA PRO A 70 10.69 12.92 -12.25
C PRO A 70 11.58 12.33 -13.35
N GLU A 71 11.45 11.03 -13.60
CA GLU A 71 12.18 10.33 -14.65
C GLU A 71 11.32 10.13 -15.90
N GLN A 72 11.86 10.37 -17.09
CA GLN A 72 11.11 10.12 -18.32
C GLN A 72 10.89 8.62 -18.51
N ARG A 73 9.65 8.21 -18.75
CA ARG A 73 9.36 6.80 -19.07
C ARG A 73 9.69 6.53 -20.53
N ASN A 74 10.52 5.53 -20.77
CA ASN A 74 10.74 5.01 -22.11
C ASN A 74 9.43 4.39 -22.61
N GLU A 75 8.84 4.98 -23.65
CA GLU A 75 7.71 4.37 -24.35
C GLU A 75 8.21 3.16 -25.15
N GLY A 76 8.30 2.01 -24.49
CA GLY A 76 8.54 0.74 -25.18
C GLY A 76 7.45 0.45 -26.21
N ASN A 77 7.80 -0.33 -27.25
CA ASN A 77 6.81 -0.82 -28.20
C ASN A 77 6.10 -2.05 -27.62
N PRO A 78 4.80 -1.96 -27.26
CA PRO A 78 4.10 -3.09 -26.66
C PRO A 78 3.94 -4.25 -27.66
N ALA A 79 3.97 -5.49 -27.15
CA ALA A 79 3.72 -6.66 -27.96
C ALA A 79 2.32 -6.61 -28.59
N LYS A 80 2.09 -7.36 -29.69
CA LYS A 80 0.79 -7.35 -30.39
C LYS A 80 -0.40 -7.68 -29.47
N SER A 81 -0.20 -8.59 -28.51
CA SER A 81 -1.17 -8.98 -27.47
C SER A 81 -1.52 -7.84 -26.51
N GLU A 82 -0.57 -6.94 -26.23
CA GLU A 82 -0.69 -5.88 -25.22
C GLU A 82 -1.23 -4.57 -25.80
N LYS A 83 -1.26 -4.40 -27.13
CA LYS A 83 -1.66 -3.15 -27.79
C LYS A 83 -3.02 -2.60 -27.31
N LYS A 84 -3.99 -3.47 -27.02
CA LYS A 84 -5.31 -3.06 -26.53
C LYS A 84 -5.24 -2.49 -25.11
N GLN A 85 -4.50 -3.15 -24.22
CA GLN A 85 -4.32 -2.71 -22.83
C GLN A 85 -3.46 -1.44 -22.78
N ALA A 86 -2.36 -1.39 -23.54
CA ALA A 86 -1.52 -0.20 -23.69
C ALA A 86 -2.32 1.00 -24.20
N LYS A 87 -3.21 0.81 -25.18
CA LYS A 87 -4.11 1.88 -25.67
C LYS A 87 -5.07 2.37 -24.58
N ARG A 88 -5.63 1.46 -23.78
CA ARG A 88 -6.52 1.82 -22.66
C ARG A 88 -5.76 2.57 -21.57
N LEU A 89 -4.56 2.12 -21.20
CA LEU A 89 -3.69 2.78 -20.23
C LEU A 89 -3.29 4.17 -20.71
N LYS A 90 -2.82 4.32 -21.96
CA LYS A 90 -2.50 5.64 -22.56
C LYS A 90 -3.69 6.59 -22.56
N ARG A 91 -4.91 6.08 -22.74
CA ARG A 91 -6.13 6.88 -22.62
C ARG A 91 -6.36 7.35 -21.18
N LEU A 92 -6.26 6.44 -20.20
CA LEU A 92 -6.44 6.77 -18.78
C LEU A 92 -5.39 7.77 -18.28
N VAL A 93 -4.11 7.57 -18.61
CA VAL A 93 -3.02 8.50 -18.28
C VAL A 93 -3.34 9.91 -18.79
N ARG A 94 -3.89 10.02 -20.02
CA ARG A 94 -4.31 11.29 -20.60
C ARG A 94 -5.54 11.88 -19.91
N GLU A 95 -6.56 11.07 -19.64
CA GLU A 95 -7.81 11.49 -18.95
C GLU A 95 -7.51 11.99 -17.54
N LEU A 96 -6.61 11.32 -16.82
CA LEU A 96 -6.13 11.70 -15.49
C LEU A 96 -5.10 12.84 -15.52
N ARG A 97 -4.68 13.28 -16.72
CA ARG A 97 -3.67 14.33 -16.93
C ARG A 97 -2.32 14.04 -16.27
N PHE A 98 -1.98 12.76 -16.12
CA PHE A 98 -0.66 12.37 -15.66
C PHE A 98 0.39 12.73 -16.71
N LYS A 99 1.53 13.23 -16.23
CA LYS A 99 2.69 13.45 -17.09
C LYS A 99 3.29 12.10 -17.49
N ASN A 100 3.99 12.06 -18.62
CA ASN A 100 4.71 10.86 -19.06
C ASN A 100 6.06 10.68 -18.31
N GLU A 101 6.08 11.02 -17.02
CA GLU A 101 7.26 10.98 -16.17
C GLU A 101 6.94 10.10 -14.97
N CYS A 102 7.83 9.20 -14.60
CA CYS A 102 7.76 8.48 -13.35
C CYS A 102 8.08 9.43 -12.20
N ILE A 103 7.15 9.60 -11.27
CA ILE A 103 7.35 10.44 -10.09
C ILE A 103 7.40 9.65 -8.79
N ALA A 104 7.06 8.36 -8.83
CA ALA A 104 7.08 7.50 -7.66
C ALA A 104 7.32 6.05 -8.06
N VAL A 105 7.99 5.33 -7.18
CA VAL A 105 8.42 3.95 -7.37
C VAL A 105 8.12 3.14 -6.11
N ILE A 106 7.94 1.84 -6.31
CA ILE A 106 7.91 0.87 -5.22
C ILE A 106 9.32 0.32 -5.09
N VAL A 107 9.77 0.15 -3.85
CA VAL A 107 11.11 -0.30 -3.51
C VAL A 107 11.06 -1.49 -2.56
N ASP A 108 12.23 -2.03 -2.25
CA ASP A 108 12.39 -3.18 -1.36
C ASP A 108 11.69 -4.46 -1.85
N GLY A 109 12.12 -4.92 -3.03
CA GLY A 109 11.74 -6.21 -3.58
C GLY A 109 12.41 -7.40 -2.90
N GLY A 110 12.95 -7.27 -1.67
CA GLY A 110 13.60 -8.35 -0.94
C GLY A 110 12.66 -9.54 -0.66
N MET A 111 11.36 -9.26 -0.60
CA MET A 111 10.30 -10.27 -0.45
C MET A 111 9.69 -10.73 -1.77
N ARG A 112 10.19 -10.29 -2.93
CA ARG A 112 9.65 -10.64 -4.25
C ARG A 112 9.59 -12.16 -4.44
N MET A 113 8.51 -12.62 -5.07
CA MET A 113 8.30 -14.04 -5.38
C MET A 113 7.82 -14.18 -6.82
N ARG A 114 8.38 -15.13 -7.57
CA ARG A 114 7.88 -15.45 -8.90
C ARG A 114 6.58 -16.22 -8.78
N LEU A 115 5.57 -15.80 -9.53
CA LEU A 115 4.23 -16.39 -9.53
C LEU A 115 4.25 -17.89 -9.84
N LYS A 116 5.15 -18.34 -10.72
CA LYS A 116 5.30 -19.78 -11.02
C LYS A 116 5.79 -20.58 -9.82
N ASP A 117 6.65 -19.99 -8.98
CA ASP A 117 7.21 -20.68 -7.82
C ASP A 117 6.11 -20.93 -6.78
N CYS A 118 5.04 -20.11 -6.75
CA CYS A 118 3.83 -20.31 -5.94
C CYS A 118 3.06 -21.61 -6.24
N PHE A 119 3.24 -22.19 -7.43
CA PHE A 119 2.52 -23.40 -7.86
C PHE A 119 3.43 -24.63 -7.98
N GLU A 120 4.75 -24.42 -8.08
CA GLU A 120 5.72 -25.48 -8.35
C GLU A 120 6.42 -25.98 -7.08
N SER A 121 6.34 -25.28 -5.94
CA SER A 121 7.09 -25.64 -4.73
C SER A 121 6.29 -25.44 -3.43
N PRO A 122 5.35 -26.35 -3.12
CA PRO A 122 4.57 -26.34 -1.87
C PRO A 122 5.43 -26.28 -0.60
N ASP A 123 6.61 -26.90 -0.64
CA ASP A 123 7.52 -27.01 0.51
C ASP A 123 8.39 -25.75 0.74
N SER A 124 8.27 -24.72 -0.10
CA SER A 124 9.14 -23.53 -0.03
C SER A 124 8.83 -22.58 1.13
N GLY A 125 7.79 -22.86 1.91
CA GLY A 125 7.34 -21.99 2.99
C GLY A 125 6.86 -20.67 2.41
N TYR A 126 5.58 -20.62 2.01
CA TYR A 126 4.95 -19.36 1.60
C TYR A 126 4.85 -18.36 2.76
N GLY A 127 5.07 -18.85 3.99
CA GLY A 127 5.12 -18.12 5.26
C GLY A 127 5.58 -16.68 5.11
N VAL A 128 4.59 -15.80 5.01
CA VAL A 128 4.77 -14.36 4.90
C VAL A 128 4.98 -13.82 6.31
N HIS A 129 6.00 -14.31 7.01
CA HIS A 129 6.18 -14.03 8.44
C HIS A 129 6.76 -12.65 8.74
N ASN A 130 7.16 -11.91 7.71
CA ASN A 130 7.90 -10.63 7.85
C ASN A 130 7.31 -9.47 7.04
N VAL A 131 6.08 -9.59 6.53
CA VAL A 131 5.42 -8.44 5.88
C VAL A 131 4.86 -7.51 6.95
N SER A 132 4.76 -6.23 6.63
CA SER A 132 4.12 -5.26 7.51
C SER A 132 2.66 -5.66 7.76
N LYS A 133 2.35 -6.21 8.96
CA LYS A 133 1.03 -6.78 9.30
C LYS A 133 -0.11 -5.80 9.08
N GLU A 134 0.14 -4.51 9.27
CA GLU A 134 -0.84 -3.44 9.04
C GLU A 134 -1.26 -3.30 7.57
N PHE A 135 -0.41 -3.71 6.62
CA PHE A 135 -0.63 -3.58 5.18
C PHE A 135 -0.88 -4.93 4.48
N MET A 136 -0.70 -6.08 5.14
CA MET A 136 -0.99 -7.40 4.57
C MET A 136 -2.40 -7.46 3.96
N SER A 137 -2.65 -8.37 3.02
CA SER A 137 -4.04 -8.68 2.65
C SER A 137 -4.78 -9.42 3.77
N GLU A 138 -6.10 -9.41 3.74
CA GLU A 138 -6.92 -10.19 4.67
C GLU A 138 -6.61 -11.68 4.58
N ALA A 139 -6.41 -12.21 3.37
CA ALA A 139 -6.12 -13.62 3.15
C ALA A 139 -4.78 -14.04 3.77
N ILE A 140 -3.71 -13.28 3.53
CA ILE A 140 -2.39 -13.53 4.14
C ILE A 140 -2.45 -13.37 5.66
N TYR A 141 -3.17 -12.36 6.16
CA TYR A 141 -3.30 -12.16 7.60
C TYR A 141 -4.00 -13.34 8.27
N ASN A 142 -5.11 -13.80 7.70
CA ASN A 142 -5.88 -14.91 8.26
C ASN A 142 -5.11 -16.23 8.21
N ASP A 143 -4.36 -16.49 7.13
CA ASP A 143 -3.50 -17.66 7.05
C ASP A 143 -2.37 -17.62 8.10
N ASN A 144 -1.75 -16.44 8.28
CA ASN A 144 -0.70 -16.26 9.28
C ASN A 144 -1.18 -16.41 10.74
N GLU A 145 -2.40 -15.98 11.05
CA GLU A 145 -2.92 -15.99 12.44
C GLU A 145 -3.72 -17.25 12.77
N TYR A 146 -4.42 -17.83 11.79
CA TYR A 146 -5.38 -18.92 12.01
C TYR A 146 -5.20 -20.12 11.07
N GLY A 147 -4.42 -19.96 10.00
CA GLY A 147 -4.17 -20.99 9.01
C GLY A 147 -3.08 -21.98 9.43
N ASP A 148 -2.84 -22.94 8.55
CA ASP A 148 -1.72 -23.88 8.59
C ASP A 148 -0.51 -23.39 7.79
N GLY A 149 -0.61 -22.25 7.11
CA GLY A 149 0.45 -21.69 6.27
C GLY A 149 0.41 -22.17 4.82
N ASP A 150 -0.68 -22.83 4.40
CA ASP A 150 -0.84 -23.39 3.06
C ASP A 150 -1.49 -22.39 2.07
N TYR A 151 -1.72 -21.14 2.47
CA TYR A 151 -2.26 -20.14 1.56
C TYR A 151 -1.29 -19.84 0.41
N ILE A 152 -1.82 -19.91 -0.81
CA ILE A 152 -1.08 -19.58 -2.03
C ILE A 152 -1.27 -18.08 -2.34
N PRO A 153 -0.19 -17.28 -2.30
CA PRO A 153 -0.29 -15.86 -2.61
C PRO A 153 -0.79 -15.59 -4.03
N SER A 154 -1.63 -14.58 -4.14
CA SER A 154 -2.28 -14.11 -5.34
C SER A 154 -1.92 -12.64 -5.63
N PRO A 155 -2.18 -12.14 -6.85
CA PRO A 155 -1.95 -10.73 -7.16
C PRO A 155 -2.84 -9.77 -6.36
N VAL A 156 -3.96 -10.26 -5.82
CA VAL A 156 -4.84 -9.46 -4.96
C VAL A 156 -4.12 -9.10 -3.66
N ASP A 157 -3.19 -9.95 -3.22
CA ASP A 157 -2.47 -9.75 -1.97
C ASP A 157 -1.48 -8.58 -2.01
N ASP A 158 -1.03 -8.19 -3.20
CA ASP A 158 -0.27 -6.95 -3.39
C ASP A 158 -1.18 -5.74 -3.63
N LEU A 159 -2.39 -5.94 -4.18
CA LEU A 159 -3.31 -4.85 -4.52
C LEU A 159 -4.05 -4.30 -3.29
N GLU A 160 -4.49 -5.15 -2.38
CA GLU A 160 -5.17 -4.75 -1.15
C GLU A 160 -4.33 -3.78 -0.29
N PRO A 161 -3.04 -4.02 -0.04
CA PRO A 161 -2.16 -3.08 0.63
C PRO A 161 -2.17 -1.64 0.09
N PHE A 162 -2.38 -1.43 -1.22
CA PHE A 162 -2.46 -0.06 -1.76
C PHE A 162 -3.65 0.74 -1.17
N ILE A 163 -4.75 0.06 -0.83
CA ILE A 163 -5.90 0.69 -0.17
C ILE A 163 -5.48 1.16 1.23
N TRP A 164 -4.81 0.29 1.98
CA TRP A 164 -4.33 0.58 3.34
C TRP A 164 -3.29 1.70 3.33
N VAL A 165 -2.33 1.68 2.40
CA VAL A 165 -1.36 2.76 2.19
C VAL A 165 -2.05 4.08 1.83
N THR A 166 -3.06 4.05 0.96
CA THR A 166 -3.82 5.25 0.57
C THR A 166 -4.54 5.85 1.77
N LEU A 167 -5.27 5.03 2.54
CA LEU A 167 -5.98 5.48 3.74
C LEU A 167 -5.00 6.08 4.75
N TRP A 168 -3.89 5.38 5.01
CA TRP A 168 -2.85 5.85 5.90
C TRP A 168 -2.33 7.23 5.50
N ALA A 169 -1.93 7.38 4.23
CA ALA A 169 -1.31 8.61 3.75
C ALA A 169 -2.31 9.77 3.68
N VAL A 170 -3.58 9.52 3.37
CA VAL A 170 -4.63 10.55 3.41
C VAL A 170 -4.83 11.07 4.83
N VAL A 171 -4.90 10.18 5.82
CA VAL A 171 -5.08 10.59 7.23
C VAL A 171 -3.86 11.36 7.74
N ALA A 172 -2.65 10.93 7.36
CA ALA A 172 -1.43 11.66 7.69
C ALA A 172 -1.43 13.08 7.07
N LEU A 173 -1.84 13.20 5.81
CA LEU A 173 -1.88 14.47 5.07
C LEU A 173 -2.88 15.48 5.66
N THR A 174 -4.05 15.03 6.12
CA THR A 174 -5.09 15.93 6.65
C THR A 174 -4.75 16.51 8.02
N GLY A 175 -3.63 16.08 8.63
CA GLY A 175 -3.21 16.56 9.95
C GLY A 175 -4.17 16.18 11.08
N GLN A 176 -5.17 15.34 10.80
CA GLN A 176 -6.17 14.91 11.78
C GLN A 176 -5.58 13.97 12.84
N PHE A 177 -4.37 13.46 12.62
CA PHE A 177 -3.60 12.67 13.58
C PHE A 177 -2.14 13.19 13.62
N THR A 178 -1.93 14.28 14.34
CA THR A 178 -0.57 14.77 14.68
C THR A 178 0.05 14.06 15.88
N ALA A 179 -0.64 13.08 16.48
CA ALA A 179 -0.18 12.34 17.65
C ALA A 179 0.30 10.94 17.26
N GLU A 180 1.62 10.79 17.06
CA GLU A 180 2.39 9.53 17.01
C GLU A 180 2.02 8.49 15.92
N LYS A 181 3.05 7.87 15.30
CA LYS A 181 2.90 6.68 14.41
C LYS A 181 2.00 5.59 15.03
N HIS A 182 1.93 5.54 16.36
CA HIS A 182 1.12 4.59 17.13
C HIS A 182 -0.40 4.80 16.95
N SER A 183 -0.88 6.03 16.84
CA SER A 183 -2.34 6.32 16.70
C SER A 183 -2.84 6.02 15.29
N LEU A 184 -2.01 6.25 14.27
CA LEU A 184 -2.32 5.88 12.89
C LEU A 184 -2.33 4.35 12.70
N ARG A 185 -1.39 3.64 13.35
CA ARG A 185 -1.41 2.16 13.38
C ARG A 185 -2.71 1.66 13.97
N GLN A 186 -3.08 2.18 15.14
CA GLN A 186 -4.34 1.84 15.80
C GLN A 186 -5.56 2.16 14.93
N LEU A 187 -5.56 3.29 14.20
CA LEU A 187 -6.64 3.67 13.30
C LEU A 187 -6.79 2.69 12.14
N VAL A 188 -5.70 2.39 11.41
CA VAL A 188 -5.76 1.48 10.25
C VAL A 188 -6.11 0.06 10.68
N THR A 189 -5.51 -0.43 11.77
CA THR A 189 -5.90 -1.67 12.44
C THR A 189 -7.39 -1.65 12.79
N SER A 190 -7.88 -0.57 13.41
CA SER A 190 -9.30 -0.48 13.79
C SER A 190 -10.24 -0.43 12.59
N ILE A 191 -9.90 0.27 11.49
CA ILE A 191 -10.68 0.26 10.24
C ILE A 191 -10.71 -1.14 9.65
N ARG A 192 -9.55 -1.82 9.62
CA ARG A 192 -9.39 -3.15 9.06
C ARG A 192 -10.18 -4.21 9.82
N PHE A 193 -10.09 -4.20 11.15
CA PHE A 193 -10.81 -5.13 12.01
C PHE A 193 -12.25 -4.67 12.33
N PHE A 194 -12.66 -3.51 11.80
CA PHE A 194 -13.99 -2.98 12.01
C PHE A 194 -15.11 -3.95 11.61
N PRO A 195 -15.07 -4.60 10.43
CA PRO A 195 -16.10 -5.57 10.03
C PRO A 195 -16.20 -6.75 11.00
N LEU A 196 -15.05 -7.24 11.50
CA LEU A 196 -15.00 -8.33 12.49
C LEU A 196 -15.61 -7.90 13.83
N GLN A 197 -15.32 -6.69 14.31
CA GLN A 197 -15.95 -6.14 15.53
C GLN A 197 -17.47 -5.99 15.38
N VAL A 198 -17.95 -5.60 14.20
CA VAL A 198 -19.38 -5.51 13.92
C VAL A 198 -20.00 -6.91 13.86
N GLN A 199 -19.32 -7.90 13.27
CA GLN A 199 -19.77 -9.29 13.26
C GLN A 199 -19.83 -9.91 14.66
N GLU A 200 -18.82 -9.69 15.51
CA GLU A 200 -18.85 -10.11 16.91
C GLU A 200 -20.04 -9.51 17.68
N LYS A 201 -20.37 -8.25 17.39
CA LYS A 201 -21.44 -7.51 18.07
C LYS A 201 -22.83 -7.83 17.55
N TYR A 202 -22.98 -8.13 16.26
CA TYR A 202 -24.28 -8.21 15.59
C TYR A 202 -24.56 -9.54 14.87
N GLY A 203 -23.63 -10.49 14.90
CA GLY A 203 -23.74 -11.82 14.28
C GLY A 203 -23.06 -11.93 12.90
N GLU A 204 -23.01 -13.14 12.37
CA GLU A 204 -22.48 -13.42 11.03
C GLU A 204 -23.35 -12.75 9.96
N ASP A 205 -22.75 -11.92 9.10
CA ASP A 205 -23.36 -11.17 7.99
C ASP A 205 -24.31 -10.00 8.38
N PRO A 206 -23.80 -8.95 9.06
CA PRO A 206 -24.57 -7.75 9.33
C PRO A 206 -24.92 -7.01 8.01
N PRO A 207 -26.12 -6.41 7.88
CA PRO A 207 -26.48 -5.64 6.70
C PRO A 207 -25.45 -4.55 6.37
N VAL A 208 -25.12 -4.35 5.09
CA VAL A 208 -24.14 -3.34 4.65
C VAL A 208 -24.46 -1.93 5.18
N SER A 209 -25.74 -1.59 5.30
CA SER A 209 -26.18 -0.32 5.90
C SER A 209 -25.80 -0.19 7.37
N LEU A 210 -25.83 -1.27 8.14
CA LEU A 210 -25.40 -1.32 9.54
C LEU A 210 -23.88 -1.21 9.64
N MET A 211 -23.13 -1.91 8.76
CA MET A 211 -21.67 -1.77 8.71
C MET A 211 -21.25 -0.33 8.41
N LEU A 212 -21.84 0.30 7.39
CA LEU A 212 -21.55 1.69 7.03
C LEU A 212 -21.93 2.66 8.14
N TRP A 213 -23.06 2.42 8.82
CA TRP A 213 -23.51 3.25 9.94
C TRP A 213 -22.59 3.15 11.14
N GLU A 214 -22.22 1.94 11.57
CA GLU A 214 -21.30 1.76 12.69
C GLU A 214 -19.91 2.30 12.33
N TRP A 215 -19.46 2.15 11.07
CA TRP A 215 -18.19 2.70 10.60
C TRP A 215 -18.22 4.23 10.67
N HIS A 216 -19.32 4.84 10.25
CA HIS A 216 -19.55 6.28 10.37
C HIS A 216 -19.57 6.71 11.85
N LEU A 217 -20.27 6.00 12.72
CA LEU A 217 -20.27 6.29 14.15
C LEU A 217 -18.86 6.18 14.75
N TRP A 218 -18.09 5.15 14.38
CA TRP A 218 -16.73 4.95 14.86
C TRP A 218 -15.80 6.07 14.36
N ALA A 219 -15.80 6.34 13.05
CA ALA A 219 -14.95 7.35 12.42
C ALA A 219 -15.23 8.75 13.00
N PHE A 220 -16.50 9.11 13.20
CA PHE A 220 -16.86 10.45 13.65
C PHE A 220 -16.94 10.60 15.19
N LYS A 221 -17.21 9.54 15.96
CA LYS A 221 -17.11 9.59 17.44
C LYS A 221 -15.66 9.50 17.93
N GLY A 222 -14.81 8.71 17.26
CA GLY A 222 -13.38 8.60 17.60
C GLY A 222 -12.61 9.91 17.40
N ILE A 223 -12.96 10.68 16.37
CA ILE A 223 -12.42 12.05 16.15
C ILE A 223 -12.81 12.98 17.31
N GLY A 224 -14.03 12.88 17.84
CA GLY A 224 -14.51 13.73 18.93
C GLY A 224 -14.06 13.35 20.34
N SER A 225 -13.54 12.13 20.55
CA SER A 225 -12.92 11.72 21.83
C SER A 225 -11.42 12.01 21.84
N ALA A 226 -10.69 11.69 20.76
CA ALA A 226 -9.26 11.95 20.67
C ALA A 226 -8.92 13.45 20.70
N GLN A 227 -9.79 14.30 20.14
CA GLN A 227 -9.63 15.75 20.19
C GLN A 227 -9.87 16.33 21.60
N ARG A 228 -10.80 15.74 22.38
CA ARG A 228 -11.03 16.13 23.79
C ARG A 228 -9.89 15.68 24.69
N ASP A 229 -9.39 14.46 24.51
CA ASP A 229 -8.27 13.95 25.29
C ASP A 229 -6.98 14.75 25.01
N PHE A 230 -6.81 15.26 23.79
CA PHE A 230 -5.69 16.16 23.44
C PHE A 230 -5.83 17.55 24.06
N GLU A 231 -7.03 18.15 24.04
CA GLU A 231 -7.33 19.46 24.64
C GLU A 231 -7.21 19.40 26.18
N GLU A 232 -7.65 18.33 26.83
CA GLU A 232 -7.53 18.15 28.28
C GLU A 232 -6.08 17.92 28.73
N ASN A 233 -5.28 17.19 27.94
CA ASN A 233 -3.87 16.96 28.23
C ASN A 233 -3.00 18.20 27.99
N THR A 234 -3.27 18.98 26.95
CA THR A 234 -2.58 20.26 26.71
C THR A 234 -2.96 21.33 27.73
N ALA A 235 -4.22 21.38 28.17
CA ALA A 235 -4.67 22.26 29.26
C ALA A 235 -4.04 21.89 30.61
N SER A 236 -3.95 20.59 30.96
CA SER A 236 -3.27 20.14 32.18
C SER A 236 -1.77 20.46 32.19
N THR A 237 -1.10 20.35 31.03
CA THR A 237 0.33 20.63 30.94
C THR A 237 0.62 22.13 31.04
N ALA A 238 -0.25 22.98 30.49
CA ALA A 238 -0.15 24.44 30.63
C ALA A 238 -0.36 24.90 32.08
N LEU A 239 -1.33 24.31 32.79
CA LEU A 239 -1.61 24.59 34.22
C LEU A 239 -0.52 24.11 35.17
N ALA A 240 0.23 23.05 34.82
CA ALA A 240 1.36 22.57 35.63
C ALA A 240 2.65 23.39 35.45
N SER A 241 2.67 24.31 34.47
CA SER A 241 3.84 25.13 34.10
C SER A 241 3.71 26.62 34.44
N ALA A 242 2.61 27.02 35.10
CA ALA A 242 2.32 28.37 35.59
C ALA A 242 2.29 28.39 37.12
#